data_AF-A0A0V0HWD5-F1
#
_entry.id   AF-A0A0V0HWD5-F1
#
_cell.length_a   1.000
_cell.length_b   1.000
_cell.length_c   1.000
_cell.angle_alpha   90.00
_cell.angle_beta   90.00
_cell.angle_gamma   90.00
#
_symmetry.space_group_name_H-M   'P 1'
#
loop_
_entity.id
_entity.type
_entity.pdbx_description
1 polymer ?
#
loop_
_entity_poly.entity_id
_entity_poly.type
_entity_poly.pdbx_seq_one_letter_code
_entity_poly.pdbx_strand_id
1 'polypeptide(L)'
;MNNLYKSVENLSVSHLCTENCKSILLNPRNPCVEDCFKLKVKIDDSVSNKYFECSKCYNKSWFVNVKCYCGGKTGKEIFSEIKNPTNDYSGVFVRGGIKFIISDDLRVLPGSPISLVQLFSDLGYNHMNQIKEMFVEVGKEEILRLLACSLVSKSPLTEVFMNKQAIVDNMNIMSIEPIISQVFADLHTVDSSKINLKLVLSKSRNKILYAEAKDSFVDFLFSFLTFPIGSVIKALNGISGLGCIDNLYKSVADLESQWFSFSSYQNRLLNPGVAPKHKCQNELLPILVELPDYKLLDPRDVSGSTHEFGRFTMSPSLFIVSDDLEVKPMCSTSTFGILKDLNVNFFD
;
A
#
# COMPACT_ATOMS: atom_id res chain seq x y z
N MET A 1 -2.32 1.83 -11.02
CA MET A 1 -3.04 2.04 -9.74
C MET A 1 -4.04 3.19 -9.76
N ASN A 2 -3.75 4.36 -10.37
CA ASN A 2 -4.70 5.49 -10.39
C ASN A 2 -6.08 5.13 -10.96
N ASN A 3 -6.15 4.39 -12.06
CA ASN A 3 -7.43 3.97 -12.66
C ASN A 3 -8.19 2.99 -11.79
N LEU A 4 -7.50 2.11 -11.06
CA LEU A 4 -8.12 1.20 -10.12
C LEU A 4 -8.76 1.96 -8.95
N TYR A 5 -8.05 2.94 -8.38
CA TYR A 5 -8.58 3.81 -7.34
C TYR A 5 -9.84 4.56 -7.83
N LYS A 6 -9.74 5.21 -9.00
CA LYS A 6 -10.89 5.89 -9.65
C LYS A 6 -12.05 4.94 -9.94
N SER A 7 -11.76 3.69 -10.29
CA SER A 7 -12.80 2.68 -10.53
C SER A 7 -13.60 2.42 -9.25
N VAL A 8 -12.93 2.30 -8.10
CA VAL A 8 -13.61 2.18 -6.80
C VAL A 8 -14.38 3.45 -6.45
N GLU A 9 -13.81 4.65 -6.67
CA GLU A 9 -14.50 5.93 -6.45
C GLU A 9 -15.79 6.05 -7.26
N ASN A 10 -15.78 5.59 -8.50
CA ASN A 10 -16.93 5.68 -9.41
C ASN A 10 -17.90 4.49 -9.27
N LEU A 11 -17.46 3.40 -8.65
CA LEU A 11 -18.30 2.21 -8.49
C LEU A 11 -19.48 2.49 -7.57
N SER A 12 -20.69 2.15 -8.04
CA SER A 12 -21.91 2.22 -7.24
C SER A 12 -21.84 1.23 -6.07
N VAL A 13 -22.33 1.66 -4.91
CA VAL A 13 -22.37 0.83 -3.69
C VAL A 13 -23.20 -0.45 -3.89
N SER A 14 -24.13 -0.46 -4.85
CA SER A 14 -24.89 -1.66 -5.23
C SER A 14 -24.02 -2.82 -5.75
N HIS A 15 -22.80 -2.54 -6.22
CA HIS A 15 -21.83 -3.56 -6.63
C HIS A 15 -20.88 -4.00 -5.51
N LEU A 16 -21.02 -3.44 -4.31
CA LEU A 16 -20.20 -3.73 -3.13
C LEU A 16 -21.02 -4.43 -2.05
N CYS A 17 -20.38 -5.33 -1.29
CA CYS A 17 -21.08 -6.10 -0.24
C CYS A 17 -21.72 -5.21 0.83
N THR A 18 -21.01 -4.15 1.24
CA THR A 18 -21.50 -3.15 2.18
C THR A 18 -21.02 -1.77 1.77
N GLU A 19 -21.67 -0.72 2.30
CA GLU A 19 -21.22 0.66 2.09
C GLU A 19 -19.80 0.88 2.62
N ASN A 20 -19.39 0.13 3.65
CA ASN A 20 -18.06 0.23 4.25
C ASN A 20 -16.95 -0.33 3.35
N CYS A 21 -17.24 -1.22 2.39
CA CYS A 21 -16.25 -1.73 1.44
C CYS A 21 -15.53 -0.59 0.73
N LYS A 22 -16.29 0.43 0.29
CA LYS A 22 -15.74 1.59 -0.43
C LYS A 22 -14.79 2.38 0.45
N SER A 23 -15.18 2.63 1.70
CA SER A 23 -14.34 3.33 2.68
C SER A 23 -13.03 2.60 2.97
N ILE A 24 -13.07 1.26 3.08
CA ILE A 24 -11.87 0.42 3.30
C ILE A 24 -10.89 0.51 2.13
N LEU A 25 -11.42 0.50 0.90
CA LEU A 25 -10.60 0.52 -0.32
C LEU A 25 -10.02 1.91 -0.61
N LEU A 26 -10.77 2.98 -0.33
CA LEU A 26 -10.34 4.35 -0.60
C LEU A 26 -9.49 4.96 0.53
N ASN A 27 -9.70 4.48 1.76
CA ASN A 27 -9.01 4.95 2.97
C ASN A 27 -8.58 3.75 3.83
N PRO A 28 -7.66 2.91 3.34
CA PRO A 28 -7.22 1.73 4.07
C PRO A 28 -6.51 2.14 5.36
N ARG A 29 -6.79 1.43 6.47
CA ARG A 29 -6.11 1.68 7.74
C ARG A 29 -4.65 1.20 7.67
N ASN A 30 -3.78 1.94 8.36
CA ASN A 30 -2.41 1.50 8.62
C ASN A 30 -2.42 0.39 9.70
N PRO A 31 -1.83 -0.80 9.47
CA PRO A 31 -1.72 -1.83 10.51
C PRO A 31 -0.90 -1.35 11.72
N CYS A 32 0.10 -0.50 11.50
CA CYS A 32 0.98 0.02 12.54
C CYS A 32 0.52 1.38 13.11
N VAL A 33 -0.80 1.58 13.19
CA VAL A 33 -1.41 2.88 13.52
C VAL A 33 -0.89 3.49 14.83
N GLU A 34 -0.77 2.67 15.89
CA GLU A 34 -0.39 3.09 17.25
C GLU A 34 1.00 3.73 17.31
N ASP A 35 1.90 3.30 16.43
CA ASP A 35 3.28 3.76 16.39
C ASP A 35 3.42 4.96 15.46
N CYS A 36 2.74 4.92 14.31
CA CYS A 36 2.70 6.03 13.37
C CYS A 36 2.15 7.32 13.98
N PHE A 37 1.29 7.23 15.01
CA PHE A 37 0.80 8.39 15.78
C PHE A 37 1.91 9.25 16.40
N LYS A 38 3.07 8.66 16.67
CA LYS A 38 4.22 9.31 17.29
C LYS A 38 5.16 9.98 16.28
N LEU A 39 4.90 9.82 14.98
CA LEU A 39 5.70 10.46 13.94
C LEU A 39 5.54 11.99 14.01
N LYS A 40 6.64 12.71 13.79
CA LYS A 40 6.68 14.18 13.81
C LYS A 40 5.83 14.80 12.69
N VAL A 41 5.84 14.16 11.52
CA VAL A 41 5.02 14.57 10.37
C VAL A 41 3.86 13.60 10.25
N LYS A 42 2.65 14.09 10.48
CA LYS A 42 1.41 13.33 10.28
C LYS A 42 0.90 13.59 8.87
N ILE A 43 0.99 12.57 8.02
CA ILE A 43 0.54 12.66 6.62
C ILE A 43 -0.98 12.43 6.54
N ASP A 44 -1.50 11.58 7.41
CA ASP A 44 -2.91 11.23 7.49
C ASP A 44 -3.54 11.88 8.73
N ASP A 45 -4.52 12.76 8.51
CA ASP A 45 -5.27 13.45 9.55
C ASP A 45 -6.50 12.62 10.01
N SER A 46 -6.82 11.53 9.28
CA SER A 46 -7.93 10.62 9.55
C SER A 46 -7.59 9.51 10.55
N VAL A 47 -6.31 9.42 10.94
CA VAL A 47 -5.80 8.48 11.93
C VAL A 47 -6.43 8.83 13.27
N SER A 48 -7.58 8.23 13.54
CA SER A 48 -8.18 8.23 14.85
C SER A 48 -8.03 6.83 15.44
N ASN A 49 -7.57 6.81 16.68
CA ASN A 49 -7.61 5.72 17.65
C ASN A 49 -9.06 5.44 18.13
N LYS A 50 -10.03 5.87 17.32
CA LYS A 50 -11.45 5.75 17.52
C LYS A 50 -11.93 4.42 16.93
N TYR A 51 -12.82 3.77 17.66
CA TYR A 51 -13.57 2.61 17.21
C TYR A 51 -15.00 2.70 17.74
N PHE A 52 -15.87 1.83 17.23
CA PHE A 52 -17.26 1.75 17.63
C PHE A 52 -17.56 0.38 18.22
N GLU A 53 -18.22 0.36 19.37
CA GLU A 53 -18.66 -0.86 20.02
C GLU A 53 -20.12 -1.17 19.69
N CYS A 54 -20.41 -2.47 19.58
CA CYS A 54 -21.75 -3.00 19.58
C CYS A 54 -22.39 -2.80 20.96
N SER A 55 -23.55 -2.16 20.98
CA SER A 55 -24.29 -1.84 22.21
C SER A 55 -24.70 -3.06 23.04
N LYS A 56 -24.73 -4.26 22.46
CA LYS A 56 -25.19 -5.48 23.14
C LYS A 56 -24.06 -6.37 23.67
N CYS A 57 -22.96 -6.51 22.94
CA CYS A 57 -21.91 -7.49 23.24
C CYS A 57 -20.48 -6.91 23.21
N TYR A 58 -20.33 -5.60 23.05
CA TYR A 58 -19.04 -4.89 23.07
C TYR A 58 -18.02 -5.35 22.00
N ASN A 59 -18.44 -6.14 21.00
CA ASN A 59 -17.62 -6.34 19.82
C ASN A 59 -17.43 -5.01 19.10
N LYS A 60 -16.23 -4.80 18.56
CA LYS A 60 -15.82 -3.52 18.02
C LYS A 60 -15.67 -3.55 16.51
N SER A 61 -15.78 -2.39 15.89
CA SER A 61 -15.40 -2.15 14.50
C SER A 61 -14.79 -0.76 14.37
N TRP A 62 -13.98 -0.56 13.35
CA TRP A 62 -13.51 0.77 12.96
C TRP A 62 -14.62 1.60 12.29
N PHE A 63 -15.75 0.97 11.95
CA PHE A 63 -16.88 1.58 11.26
C PHE A 63 -18.13 1.58 12.12
N VAL A 64 -18.94 2.63 11.96
CA VAL A 64 -20.27 2.73 12.57
C VAL A 64 -21.28 1.85 11.83
N ASN A 65 -22.37 1.47 12.49
CA ASN A 65 -23.49 0.71 11.92
C ASN A 65 -23.14 -0.69 11.37
N VAL A 66 -21.98 -1.24 11.76
CA VAL A 66 -21.59 -2.61 11.38
C VAL A 66 -22.46 -3.60 12.13
N LYS A 67 -23.07 -4.54 11.39
CA LYS A 67 -23.89 -5.60 11.95
C LYS A 67 -23.04 -6.51 12.83
N CYS A 68 -23.62 -6.96 13.94
CA CYS A 68 -22.99 -7.90 14.85
C CYS A 68 -23.85 -9.16 14.97
N TYR A 69 -23.21 -10.33 15.10
CA TYR A 69 -23.90 -11.63 15.25
C TYR A 69 -24.90 -11.68 16.41
N CYS A 70 -24.77 -10.80 17.42
CA CYS A 70 -25.75 -10.67 18.52
C CYS A 70 -27.07 -9.98 18.11
N GLY A 71 -27.25 -9.67 16.81
CA GLY A 71 -28.37 -8.90 16.28
C GLY A 71 -28.33 -7.41 16.67
N GLY A 72 -27.16 -6.91 17.07
CA GLY A 72 -26.90 -5.49 17.34
C GLY A 72 -26.12 -4.83 16.20
N LYS A 73 -25.77 -3.55 16.39
CA LYS A 73 -24.87 -2.81 15.50
C LYS A 73 -23.85 -2.02 16.30
N THR A 74 -22.70 -1.72 15.70
CA THR A 74 -21.73 -0.78 16.27
C THR A 74 -22.30 0.64 16.23
N GLY A 75 -22.15 1.38 17.32
CA GLY A 75 -22.70 2.74 17.42
C GLY A 75 -22.15 3.56 18.57
N LYS A 76 -21.68 2.91 19.65
CA LYS A 76 -21.04 3.60 20.76
C LYS A 76 -19.60 3.93 20.37
N GLU A 77 -19.29 5.21 20.25
CA GLU A 77 -17.95 5.70 19.95
C GLU A 77 -17.03 5.59 21.16
N ILE A 78 -15.84 5.04 20.96
CA ILE A 78 -14.80 4.88 21.98
C ILE A 78 -13.47 5.35 21.40
N PHE A 79 -12.65 6.00 22.23
CA PHE A 79 -11.28 6.34 21.92
C PHE A 79 -10.34 5.42 22.71
N SER A 80 -9.47 4.69 22.02
CA SER A 80 -8.38 3.96 22.67
C SER A 80 -7.37 4.94 23.25
N GLU A 81 -6.98 4.77 24.51
CA GLU A 81 -5.83 5.46 25.08
C GLU A 81 -4.56 5.01 24.36
N ILE A 82 -3.87 5.94 23.70
CA ILE A 82 -2.53 5.67 23.17
C ILE A 82 -1.58 5.78 24.36
N LYS A 83 -1.07 4.65 24.85
CA LYS A 83 -0.06 4.64 25.91
C LYS A 83 1.24 5.25 25.38
N ASN A 84 1.62 6.40 25.92
CA ASN A 84 2.93 6.98 25.69
C ASN A 84 3.97 6.20 26.51
N PRO A 85 4.93 5.50 25.90
CA PRO A 85 6.10 5.06 26.64
C PRO A 85 6.84 6.31 27.12
N THR A 86 6.98 6.44 28.43
CA THR A 86 7.36 7.66 29.17
C THR A 86 8.82 8.08 29.03
N ASN A 87 9.60 7.50 28.11
CA ASN A 87 11.05 7.70 28.06
C ASN A 87 11.52 8.23 26.70
N ASP A 88 12.14 9.43 26.72
CA ASP A 88 12.72 10.18 25.60
C ASP A 88 13.73 9.41 24.72
N TYR A 89 14.19 8.24 25.17
CA TYR A 89 15.12 7.38 24.43
C TYR A 89 14.44 6.46 23.41
N SER A 90 13.10 6.35 23.44
CA SER A 90 12.34 5.49 22.52
C SER A 90 11.84 6.30 21.32
N GLY A 91 12.62 6.35 20.24
CA GLY A 91 12.09 6.85 18.97
C GLY A 91 11.01 5.89 18.44
N VAL A 92 10.29 6.30 17.38
CA VAL A 92 9.09 5.58 16.90
C VAL A 92 9.42 4.18 16.41
N PHE A 93 10.33 4.05 15.45
CA PHE A 93 10.80 2.76 14.93
C PHE A 93 12.25 2.47 15.33
N VAL A 94 13.09 3.51 15.22
CA VAL A 94 14.51 3.51 15.60
C VAL A 94 14.70 4.17 16.96
N ARG A 95 15.78 3.82 17.67
CA ARG A 95 16.13 4.44 18.95
C ARG A 95 16.42 5.93 18.80
N GLY A 96 16.05 6.69 19.83
CA GLY A 96 16.36 8.11 19.91
C GLY A 96 17.87 8.36 20.02
N GLY A 97 18.33 9.49 19.48
CA GLY A 97 19.74 9.91 19.56
C GLY A 97 20.67 9.32 18.50
N ILE A 98 20.19 8.37 17.69
CA ILE A 98 20.95 7.84 16.55
C ILE A 98 20.89 8.83 15.39
N LYS A 99 22.05 9.10 14.79
CA LYS A 99 22.17 9.85 13.53
C LYS A 99 22.31 8.88 12.38
N PHE A 100 21.74 9.24 11.24
CA PHE A 100 21.81 8.47 10.01
C PHE A 100 22.38 9.34 8.90
N ILE A 101 23.07 8.70 7.97
CA ILE A 101 23.40 9.27 6.67
C ILE A 101 22.43 8.65 5.67
N ILE A 102 21.73 9.49 4.92
CA ILE A 102 20.79 9.06 3.90
C ILE A 102 21.34 9.57 2.57
N SER A 103 21.67 8.64 1.69
CA SER A 103 22.13 8.95 0.34
C SER A 103 20.96 9.39 -0.55
N ASP A 104 21.27 10.03 -1.67
CA ASP A 104 20.23 10.51 -2.61
C ASP A 104 19.36 9.37 -3.13
N ASP A 105 19.92 8.18 -3.35
CA ASP A 105 19.19 6.97 -3.72
C ASP A 105 18.55 6.22 -2.54
N LEU A 106 18.36 6.92 -1.41
CA LEU A 106 17.69 6.49 -0.17
C LEU A 106 18.31 5.30 0.56
N ARG A 107 19.58 4.96 0.31
CA ARG A 107 20.30 4.05 1.22
C ARG A 107 20.54 4.73 2.56
N VAL A 108 20.26 4.00 3.64
CA VAL A 108 20.38 4.47 5.02
C VAL A 108 21.59 3.82 5.67
N LEU A 109 22.52 4.65 6.11
CA LEU A 109 23.77 4.24 6.76
C LEU A 109 23.82 4.81 8.19
N PRO A 110 24.52 4.17 9.13
CA PRO A 110 24.78 4.76 10.43
C PRO A 110 25.56 6.06 10.27
N GLY A 111 25.22 7.07 11.07
CA GLY A 111 25.90 8.36 11.13
C GLY A 111 27.27 8.26 11.79
N SER A 112 28.24 7.67 11.07
CA SER A 112 29.62 7.52 11.48
C SER A 112 30.58 8.12 10.45
N PRO A 113 31.77 8.60 10.85
CA PRO A 113 32.78 9.07 9.91
C PRO A 113 33.18 8.01 8.87
N ILE A 114 33.19 6.73 9.25
CA ILE A 114 33.54 5.61 8.36
C ILE A 114 32.49 5.48 7.25
N SER A 115 31.21 5.47 7.63
CA SER A 115 30.10 5.43 6.66
C SER A 115 30.14 6.61 5.69
N LEU A 116 30.50 7.80 6.17
CA LEU A 116 30.60 9.00 5.36
C LEU A 116 31.74 8.92 4.33
N VAL A 117 32.92 8.46 4.76
CA VAL A 117 34.07 8.24 3.86
C VAL A 117 33.75 7.17 2.81
N GLN A 118 33.12 6.07 3.22
CA GLN A 118 32.68 5.03 2.30
C GLN A 118 31.69 5.58 1.27
N LEU A 119 30.68 6.34 1.71
CA LEU A 119 29.71 6.97 0.81
C LEU A 119 30.39 7.89 -0.21
N PHE A 120 31.33 8.73 0.21
CA PHE A 120 32.04 9.61 -0.73
C PHE A 120 32.92 8.85 -1.71
N SER A 121 33.59 7.77 -1.26
CA SER A 121 34.34 6.88 -2.14
C SER A 121 33.43 6.22 -3.17
N ASP A 122 32.27 5.72 -2.76
CA ASP A 122 31.29 5.08 -3.65
C ASP A 122 30.74 6.06 -4.70
N LEU A 123 30.65 7.35 -4.35
CA LEU A 123 30.25 8.43 -5.25
C LEU A 123 31.40 8.99 -6.10
N GLY A 124 32.63 8.52 -5.90
CA GLY A 124 33.82 8.97 -6.64
C GLY A 124 34.43 10.29 -6.17
N TYR A 125 34.06 10.78 -4.98
CA TYR A 125 34.63 11.99 -4.39
C TYR A 125 35.91 11.68 -3.61
N ASN A 126 37.05 12.14 -4.14
CA ASN A 126 38.37 11.96 -3.53
C ASN A 126 38.82 13.16 -2.67
N HIS A 127 38.12 14.29 -2.78
CA HIS A 127 38.48 15.54 -2.09
C HIS A 127 37.25 16.28 -1.56
N MET A 128 37.34 16.75 -0.32
CA MET A 128 36.23 17.41 0.39
C MET A 128 35.94 18.85 -0.10
N ASN A 129 36.84 19.47 -0.87
CA ASN A 129 36.67 20.84 -1.37
C ASN A 129 35.53 20.99 -2.39
N GLN A 130 35.00 19.89 -2.90
CA GLN A 130 33.86 19.85 -3.81
C GLN A 130 32.52 19.72 -3.07
N ILE A 131 32.55 19.54 -1.76
CA ILE A 131 31.37 19.23 -0.94
C ILE A 131 30.92 20.50 -0.23
N LYS A 132 29.62 20.80 -0.35
CA LYS A 132 28.98 21.91 0.34
C LYS A 132 27.83 21.37 1.20
N GLU A 133 27.79 21.80 2.44
CA GLU A 133 26.66 21.54 3.32
C GLU A 133 25.55 22.57 3.09
N MET A 134 24.31 22.10 3.13
CA MET A 134 23.13 22.95 3.10
C MET A 134 22.13 22.50 4.16
N PHE A 135 21.40 23.46 4.72
CA PHE A 135 20.31 23.18 5.64
C PHE A 135 19.00 23.27 4.90
N VAL A 136 18.11 22.31 5.15
CA VAL A 136 16.75 22.26 4.60
C VAL A 136 15.77 22.03 5.74
N GLU A 137 14.60 22.64 5.62
CA GLU A 137 13.45 22.34 6.47
C GLU A 137 12.59 21.29 5.77
N VAL A 138 12.04 20.35 6.54
CA VAL A 138 11.24 19.24 6.01
C VAL A 138 9.88 19.25 6.70
N GLY A 139 8.84 19.55 5.94
CA GLY A 139 7.44 19.52 6.36
C GLY A 139 6.62 18.46 5.64
N LYS A 140 5.29 18.58 5.73
CA LYS A 140 4.33 17.64 5.11
C LYS A 140 4.47 17.61 3.59
N GLU A 141 4.69 18.77 2.96
CA GLU A 141 4.83 18.88 1.51
C GLU A 141 6.10 18.19 0.99
N GLU A 142 7.25 18.43 1.65
CA GLU A 142 8.51 17.80 1.28
C GLU A 142 8.46 16.29 1.46
N ILE A 143 7.83 15.79 2.54
CA ILE A 143 7.67 14.35 2.76
C ILE A 143 6.75 13.71 1.72
N LEU A 144 5.66 14.36 1.32
CA LEU A 144 4.77 13.86 0.26
C LEU A 144 5.49 13.82 -1.10
N ARG A 145 6.27 14.85 -1.42
CA ARG A 145 7.11 14.86 -2.63
C ARG A 145 8.20 13.80 -2.57
N LEU A 146 8.88 13.65 -1.43
CA LEU A 146 9.90 12.63 -1.23
C LEU A 146 9.32 11.22 -1.40
N LEU A 147 8.13 10.96 -0.86
CA LEU A 147 7.41 9.71 -1.07
C LEU A 147 7.13 9.48 -2.56
N ALA A 148 6.57 10.46 -3.27
CA ALA A 148 6.32 10.33 -4.70
C ALA A 148 7.63 10.06 -5.49
N CYS A 149 8.68 10.87 -5.29
CA CYS A 149 9.96 10.71 -5.95
C CYS A 149 10.63 9.37 -5.60
N SER A 150 10.52 8.88 -4.37
CA SER A 150 11.09 7.58 -3.97
C SER A 150 10.58 6.39 -4.79
N LEU A 151 9.38 6.50 -5.37
CA LEU A 151 8.74 5.43 -6.13
C LEU A 151 9.11 5.42 -7.62
N VAL A 152 9.66 6.54 -8.12
CA VAL A 152 9.84 6.75 -9.57
C VAL A 152 11.22 7.28 -9.96
N SER A 153 11.87 8.02 -9.08
CA SER A 153 13.16 8.67 -9.32
C SER A 153 14.32 7.81 -8.82
N LYS A 154 15.51 8.07 -9.39
CA LYS A 154 16.81 7.56 -8.93
C LYS A 154 17.55 8.55 -8.01
N SER A 155 17.08 9.79 -7.93
CA SER A 155 17.70 10.91 -7.20
C SER A 155 16.65 11.74 -6.43
N PRO A 156 15.85 11.12 -5.54
CA PRO A 156 14.72 11.77 -4.90
C PRO A 156 15.09 12.93 -3.96
N LEU A 157 16.25 12.92 -3.27
CA LEU A 157 16.62 14.05 -2.40
C LEU A 157 17.01 15.27 -3.26
N THR A 158 17.77 15.07 -4.33
CA THR A 158 18.09 16.15 -5.28
C THR A 158 16.83 16.75 -5.90
N GLU A 159 15.88 15.92 -6.34
CA GLU A 159 14.62 16.43 -6.92
C GLU A 159 13.81 17.26 -5.92
N VAL A 160 13.65 16.78 -4.68
CA VAL A 160 12.84 17.47 -3.68
C VAL A 160 13.49 18.77 -3.21
N PHE A 161 14.80 18.76 -2.95
CA PHE A 161 15.47 19.87 -2.27
C PHE A 161 16.21 20.84 -3.19
N MET A 162 16.57 20.44 -4.42
CA MET A 162 17.23 21.30 -5.40
C MET A 162 16.28 21.73 -6.54
N ASN A 163 15.42 20.83 -7.01
CA ASN A 163 14.61 21.05 -8.22
C ASN A 163 13.14 21.29 -7.90
N LYS A 164 12.81 22.45 -7.29
CA LYS A 164 11.46 22.82 -6.83
C LYS A 164 10.34 22.78 -7.90
N GLN A 165 10.66 22.61 -9.19
CA GLN A 165 9.70 22.64 -10.30
C GLN A 165 9.65 21.36 -11.19
N ALA A 166 10.51 20.35 -10.98
CA ALA A 166 10.68 19.26 -11.95
C ALA A 166 9.93 17.98 -11.55
N ILE A 167 8.58 18.00 -11.55
CA ILE A 167 7.78 16.77 -11.43
C ILE A 167 7.01 16.45 -12.74
N VAL A 168 6.98 17.38 -13.71
CA VAL A 168 6.03 17.28 -14.83
C VAL A 168 6.57 16.64 -16.11
N ASP A 169 7.88 16.67 -16.39
CA ASP A 169 8.30 16.54 -17.80
C ASP A 169 9.04 15.26 -18.23
N ASN A 170 9.41 14.32 -17.35
CA ASN A 170 9.97 13.04 -17.85
C ASN A 170 9.91 11.92 -16.81
N MET A 171 8.75 11.27 -16.69
CA MET A 171 8.65 9.95 -16.09
C MET A 171 9.22 8.93 -17.10
N ASN A 172 10.54 8.83 -17.19
CA ASN A 172 11.20 7.64 -17.77
C ASN A 172 10.96 6.49 -16.79
N ILE A 173 9.79 5.85 -16.92
CA ILE A 173 9.43 4.64 -16.19
C ILE A 173 10.55 3.63 -16.42
N MET A 174 11.15 3.11 -15.36
CA MET A 174 12.16 2.06 -15.42
C MET A 174 11.66 0.91 -16.31
N SER A 175 12.50 0.43 -17.23
CA SER A 175 12.21 -0.80 -17.98
C SER A 175 12.04 -1.95 -16.98
N ILE A 176 10.82 -2.47 -16.87
CA ILE A 176 10.41 -3.51 -15.91
C ILE A 176 10.91 -4.92 -16.34
N GLU A 177 11.31 -5.09 -17.60
CA GLU A 177 11.69 -6.39 -18.19
C GLU A 177 12.81 -7.17 -17.48
N PRO A 178 13.85 -6.57 -16.87
CA PRO A 178 14.85 -7.32 -16.11
C PRO A 178 14.35 -7.82 -14.73
N ILE A 179 13.30 -7.19 -14.19
CA ILE A 179 12.88 -7.37 -12.78
C ILE A 179 11.92 -8.54 -12.63
N ILE A 180 10.99 -8.72 -13.57
CA ILE A 180 9.99 -9.80 -13.56
C ILE A 180 10.69 -11.16 -13.47
N SER A 181 11.66 -11.42 -14.34
CA SER A 181 12.38 -12.71 -14.37
C SER A 181 13.10 -13.03 -13.05
N GLN A 182 13.59 -12.00 -12.34
CA GLN A 182 14.29 -12.17 -11.06
C GLN A 182 13.31 -12.41 -9.90
N VAL A 183 12.18 -11.70 -9.86
CA VAL A 183 11.15 -11.87 -8.82
C VAL A 183 10.52 -13.27 -8.89
N PHE A 184 10.28 -13.80 -10.10
CA PHE A 184 9.59 -15.07 -10.30
C PHE A 184 10.48 -16.32 -10.29
N ALA A 185 11.81 -16.17 -10.28
CA ALA A 185 12.72 -17.31 -10.13
C ALA A 185 12.65 -17.96 -8.74
N ASP A 186 12.34 -17.16 -7.70
CA ASP A 186 12.38 -17.58 -6.29
C ASP A 186 10.99 -17.87 -5.67
N LEU A 187 9.90 -17.66 -6.41
CA LEU A 187 8.54 -17.94 -5.94
C LEU A 187 8.24 -19.45 -6.04
N HIS A 188 8.67 -20.21 -5.03
CA HIS A 188 8.28 -21.62 -4.88
C HIS A 188 6.76 -21.75 -4.69
N THR A 189 6.15 -22.59 -5.52
CA THR A 189 4.71 -22.80 -5.63
C THR A 189 4.11 -23.35 -4.33
N VAL A 190 3.49 -22.48 -3.54
CA VAL A 190 2.42 -22.87 -2.62
C VAL A 190 1.20 -23.17 -3.48
N ASP A 191 0.50 -24.28 -3.21
CA ASP A 191 -0.68 -24.74 -3.97
C ASP A 191 -1.71 -23.61 -4.11
N SER A 192 -1.63 -22.88 -5.23
CA SER A 192 -2.32 -21.61 -5.39
C SER A 192 -3.66 -21.87 -6.04
N SER A 193 -4.75 -21.47 -5.38
CA SER A 193 -6.05 -21.34 -6.03
C SER A 193 -5.89 -20.54 -7.33
N LYS A 194 -6.31 -21.11 -8.47
CA LYS A 194 -6.23 -20.42 -9.76
C LYS A 194 -7.53 -19.67 -10.02
N ILE A 195 -7.42 -18.43 -10.49
CA ILE A 195 -8.57 -17.64 -10.92
C ILE A 195 -8.62 -17.67 -12.46
N ASN A 196 -9.77 -18.07 -13.00
CA ASN A 196 -10.00 -18.11 -14.44
C ASN A 196 -10.48 -16.74 -14.95
N LEU A 197 -9.81 -16.23 -15.98
CA LEU A 197 -10.17 -14.99 -16.68
C LEU A 197 -10.43 -15.28 -18.15
N LYS A 198 -11.40 -14.58 -18.74
CA LYS A 198 -11.58 -14.58 -20.19
C LYS A 198 -10.95 -13.31 -20.75
N LEU A 199 -9.91 -13.48 -21.56
CA LEU A 199 -9.21 -12.36 -22.18
C LEU A 199 -9.80 -12.08 -23.57
N VAL A 200 -10.02 -10.81 -23.87
CA VAL A 200 -10.41 -10.33 -25.19
C VAL A 200 -9.22 -9.58 -25.78
N LEU A 201 -8.77 -10.00 -26.96
CA LEU A 201 -7.55 -9.48 -27.58
C LEU A 201 -7.79 -9.02 -29.03
N SER A 202 -7.03 -8.01 -29.43
CA SER A 202 -6.92 -7.58 -30.82
C SER A 202 -5.93 -8.49 -31.54
N LYS A 203 -6.42 -9.25 -32.53
CA LYS A 203 -5.56 -10.11 -33.37
C LYS A 203 -4.58 -9.30 -34.22
N SER A 204 -5.03 -8.16 -34.76
CA SER A 204 -4.20 -7.31 -35.62
C SER A 204 -3.08 -6.60 -34.85
N ARG A 205 -3.30 -6.24 -33.58
CA ARG A 205 -2.32 -5.56 -32.73
C ARG A 205 -1.58 -6.49 -31.77
N ASN A 206 -1.95 -7.77 -31.72
CA ASN A 206 -1.49 -8.75 -30.73
C ASN A 206 -1.50 -8.20 -29.28
N LYS A 207 -2.57 -7.49 -28.91
CA LYS A 207 -2.70 -6.79 -27.63
C LYS A 207 -4.00 -7.19 -26.92
N ILE A 208 -3.94 -7.39 -25.61
CA ILE A 208 -5.14 -7.53 -24.77
C ILE A 208 -5.91 -6.21 -24.79
N LEU A 209 -7.21 -6.28 -25.03
CA LEU A 209 -8.12 -5.14 -24.97
C LEU A 209 -8.70 -5.01 -23.55
N TYR A 210 -9.21 -6.12 -23.02
CA TYR A 210 -9.71 -6.22 -21.65
C TYR A 210 -9.84 -7.67 -21.22
N ALA A 211 -10.02 -7.88 -19.92
CA ALA A 211 -10.39 -9.15 -19.32
C ALA A 211 -11.84 -9.09 -18.81
N GLU A 212 -12.64 -10.10 -19.12
CA GLU A 212 -13.90 -10.37 -18.42
C GLU A 212 -13.57 -11.15 -17.14
N ALA A 213 -13.95 -10.59 -16.00
CA ALA A 213 -13.56 -11.04 -14.68
C ALA A 213 -14.76 -11.19 -13.75
N LYS A 214 -14.81 -12.29 -13.01
CA LYS A 214 -15.80 -12.48 -11.93
C LYS A 214 -15.40 -11.67 -10.70
N ASP A 215 -16.37 -11.49 -9.81
CA ASP A 215 -16.24 -10.89 -8.48
C ASP A 215 -14.99 -11.36 -7.70
N SER A 216 -14.59 -12.63 -7.80
CA SER A 216 -13.41 -13.15 -7.09
C SER A 216 -12.08 -12.53 -7.54
N PHE A 217 -11.92 -12.26 -8.85
CA PHE A 217 -10.72 -11.58 -9.35
C PHE A 217 -10.73 -10.11 -9.01
N VAL A 218 -11.89 -9.46 -9.12
CA VAL A 218 -12.01 -8.03 -8.81
C VAL A 218 -11.78 -7.77 -7.32
N ASP A 219 -12.26 -8.65 -6.43
CA ASP A 219 -11.94 -8.59 -5.00
C ASP A 219 -10.43 -8.64 -4.74
N PHE A 220 -9.71 -9.50 -5.48
CA PHE A 220 -8.25 -9.59 -5.39
C PHE A 220 -7.56 -8.34 -5.96
N LEU A 221 -8.04 -7.80 -7.09
CA LEU A 221 -7.48 -6.58 -7.66
C LEU A 221 -7.70 -5.39 -6.73
N PHE A 222 -8.90 -5.25 -6.15
CA PHE A 222 -9.22 -4.22 -5.16
C PHE A 222 -8.37 -4.33 -3.90
N SER A 223 -7.95 -5.53 -3.47
CA SER A 223 -7.09 -5.66 -2.29
C SER A 223 -5.69 -5.03 -2.49
N PHE A 224 -5.25 -4.77 -3.72
CA PHE A 224 -4.01 -4.01 -3.96
C PHE A 224 -4.06 -2.61 -3.34
N LEU A 225 -5.27 -2.03 -3.20
CA LEU A 225 -5.45 -0.73 -2.57
C LEU A 225 -5.28 -0.78 -1.04
N THR A 226 -5.31 -1.96 -0.41
CA THR A 226 -5.20 -2.10 1.05
C THR A 226 -3.81 -2.53 1.52
N PHE A 227 -2.89 -2.81 0.59
CA PHE A 227 -1.55 -3.31 0.90
C PHE A 227 -0.58 -2.17 1.22
N PRO A 228 0.04 -2.17 2.41
CA PRO A 228 1.14 -1.25 2.68
C PRO A 228 2.36 -1.59 1.83
N ILE A 229 3.09 -0.54 1.43
CA ILE A 229 4.21 -0.69 0.48
C ILE A 229 5.31 -1.65 0.97
N GLY A 230 5.62 -1.66 2.27
CA GLY A 230 6.60 -2.59 2.83
C GLY A 230 6.19 -4.06 2.64
N SER A 231 4.90 -4.37 2.75
CA SER A 231 4.37 -5.71 2.48
C SER A 231 4.42 -6.09 1.01
N VAL A 232 4.19 -5.13 0.11
CA VAL A 232 4.32 -5.35 -1.34
C VAL A 232 5.78 -5.64 -1.69
N ILE A 233 6.72 -4.80 -1.23
CA ILE A 233 8.16 -5.00 -1.49
C ILE A 233 8.62 -6.36 -0.94
N LYS A 234 8.19 -6.74 0.26
CA LYS A 234 8.50 -8.07 0.81
C LYS A 234 7.94 -9.21 -0.03
N ALA A 235 6.69 -9.11 -0.47
CA ALA A 235 6.08 -10.12 -1.33
C ALA A 235 6.81 -10.26 -2.68
N LEU A 236 7.55 -9.22 -3.09
CA LEU A 236 8.43 -9.17 -4.26
C LEU A 236 9.92 -9.39 -3.89
N ASN A 237 10.21 -10.02 -2.76
CA ASN A 237 11.57 -10.35 -2.29
C ASN A 237 12.53 -9.16 -2.23
N GLY A 238 12.04 -7.96 -1.92
CA GLY A 238 12.88 -6.75 -1.81
C GLY A 238 13.24 -6.12 -3.15
N ILE A 239 12.64 -6.56 -4.25
CA ILE A 239 12.89 -6.09 -5.61
C ILE A 239 11.55 -5.70 -6.24
N SER A 240 11.03 -4.53 -5.86
CA SER A 240 9.76 -4.03 -6.41
C SER A 240 9.92 -3.35 -7.77
N GLY A 241 11.11 -2.84 -8.07
CA GLY A 241 11.36 -2.01 -9.26
C GLY A 241 10.78 -0.61 -9.17
N LEU A 242 10.40 -0.17 -7.97
CA LEU A 242 9.83 1.16 -7.71
C LEU A 242 10.91 2.15 -7.27
N GLY A 243 11.61 2.77 -8.23
CA GLY A 243 12.57 3.84 -7.94
C GLY A 243 13.60 3.47 -6.87
N CYS A 244 13.78 4.35 -5.88
CA CYS A 244 14.73 4.18 -4.77
C CYS A 244 14.14 3.47 -3.53
N ILE A 245 12.85 3.10 -3.52
CA ILE A 245 12.25 2.50 -2.33
C ILE A 245 12.86 1.14 -1.97
N ASP A 246 13.34 0.39 -2.97
CA ASP A 246 14.01 -0.89 -2.76
C ASP A 246 15.32 -0.72 -1.98
N ASN A 247 16.05 0.38 -2.20
CA ASN A 247 17.27 0.70 -1.46
C ASN A 247 16.97 1.05 -0.01
N LEU A 248 15.88 1.79 0.24
CA LEU A 248 15.43 2.09 1.60
C LEU A 248 15.03 0.80 2.32
N TYR A 249 14.25 -0.06 1.67
CA TYR A 249 13.84 -1.36 2.22
C TYR A 249 15.05 -2.24 2.57
N LYS A 250 16.00 -2.40 1.63
CA LYS A 250 17.24 -3.15 1.85
C LYS A 250 18.05 -2.58 3.00
N SER A 251 18.20 -1.26 3.05
CA SER A 251 18.92 -0.61 4.14
C SER A 251 18.30 -0.95 5.49
N VAL A 252 16.96 -0.87 5.62
CA VAL A 252 16.24 -1.27 6.84
C VAL A 252 16.43 -2.76 7.16
N ALA A 253 16.51 -3.64 6.16
CA ALA A 253 16.78 -5.06 6.36
C ALA A 253 18.20 -5.34 6.87
N ASP A 254 19.17 -4.56 6.39
CA ASP A 254 20.58 -4.68 6.76
C ASP A 254 20.92 -3.96 8.08
N LEU A 255 20.05 -3.09 8.57
CA LEU A 255 20.23 -2.41 9.85
C LEU A 255 20.33 -3.40 11.01
N GLU A 256 21.29 -3.17 11.89
CA GLU A 256 21.43 -3.95 13.10
C GLU A 256 20.24 -3.75 14.05
N SER A 257 19.80 -4.85 14.67
CA SER A 257 18.65 -4.84 15.59
C SER A 257 18.79 -3.85 16.75
N GLN A 258 20.01 -3.52 17.15
CA GLN A 258 20.32 -2.57 18.22
C GLN A 258 19.92 -1.12 17.90
N TRP A 259 19.66 -0.78 16.63
CA TRP A 259 19.22 0.56 16.25
C TRP A 259 17.71 0.74 16.32
N PHE A 260 16.97 -0.35 16.48
CA PHE A 260 15.52 -0.32 16.63
C PHE A 260 15.13 -0.15 18.11
N SER A 261 14.05 0.57 18.36
CA SER A 261 13.52 0.74 19.72
C SER A 261 13.16 -0.62 20.35
N PHE A 262 12.67 -1.54 19.51
CA PHE A 262 12.44 -2.94 19.85
C PHE A 262 12.85 -3.83 18.69
N SER A 263 13.32 -5.05 18.97
CA SER A 263 13.72 -6.00 17.93
C SER A 263 12.59 -6.33 16.94
N SER A 264 11.34 -6.26 17.38
CA SER A 264 10.17 -6.48 16.52
C SER A 264 9.88 -5.32 15.56
N TYR A 265 10.40 -4.13 15.78
CA TYR A 265 10.02 -2.93 15.02
C TYR A 265 10.63 -2.91 13.62
N GLN A 266 11.79 -3.56 13.43
CA GLN A 266 12.34 -3.80 12.10
C GLN A 266 11.34 -4.59 11.23
N ASN A 267 10.73 -5.64 11.79
CA ASN A 267 9.73 -6.43 11.09
C ASN A 267 8.50 -5.60 10.72
N ARG A 268 8.13 -4.60 11.53
CA ARG A 268 6.98 -3.74 11.24
C ARG A 268 7.21 -2.76 10.09
N LEU A 269 8.47 -2.41 9.81
CA LEU A 269 8.84 -1.64 8.63
C LEU A 269 8.93 -2.53 7.38
N LEU A 270 9.56 -3.72 7.52
CA LEU A 270 9.79 -4.64 6.40
C LEU A 270 8.57 -5.49 6.04
N ASN A 271 7.66 -5.71 6.97
CA ASN A 271 6.50 -6.55 6.80
C ASN A 271 5.34 -6.09 7.70
N PRO A 272 4.81 -4.88 7.51
CA PRO A 272 3.68 -4.37 8.29
C PRO A 272 2.42 -5.25 8.19
N GLY A 273 2.32 -6.11 7.17
CA GLY A 273 1.12 -6.87 6.86
C GLY A 273 0.00 -5.97 6.35
N VAL A 274 -1.23 -6.45 6.40
CA VAL A 274 -2.44 -5.64 6.17
C VAL A 274 -3.18 -5.38 7.47
N ALA A 275 -3.89 -4.26 7.54
CA ALA A 275 -4.72 -3.98 8.69
C ALA A 275 -5.78 -5.08 8.89
N PRO A 276 -6.12 -5.41 10.14
CA PRO A 276 -7.19 -6.35 10.44
C PRO A 276 -8.48 -6.02 9.68
N LYS A 277 -9.11 -7.04 9.10
CA LYS A 277 -10.32 -6.93 8.24
C LYS A 277 -10.17 -6.11 6.95
N HIS A 278 -8.94 -5.81 6.53
CA HIS A 278 -8.65 -5.23 5.22
C HIS A 278 -8.15 -6.25 4.19
N LYS A 279 -7.87 -7.49 4.64
CA LYS A 279 -7.48 -8.63 3.80
C LYS A 279 -8.66 -9.16 2.97
N CYS A 280 -8.41 -9.55 1.73
CA CYS A 280 -9.38 -10.26 0.89
C CYS A 280 -9.36 -11.78 1.13
N GLN A 281 -10.50 -12.44 1.00
CA GLN A 281 -10.66 -13.89 1.21
C GLN A 281 -9.85 -14.74 0.20
N ASN A 282 -9.66 -14.24 -1.03
CA ASN A 282 -9.06 -14.99 -2.15
C ASN A 282 -7.61 -14.57 -2.46
N GLU A 283 -6.82 -14.20 -1.45
CA GLU A 283 -5.48 -13.64 -1.70
C GLU A 283 -4.46 -14.69 -2.14
N LEU A 284 -3.98 -14.51 -3.38
CA LEU A 284 -2.89 -15.27 -4.00
C LEU A 284 -1.50 -14.81 -3.53
N LEU A 285 -1.43 -13.73 -2.75
CA LEU A 285 -0.18 -13.13 -2.29
C LEU A 285 0.10 -13.50 -0.83
N PRO A 286 1.37 -13.77 -0.47
CA PRO A 286 1.76 -14.17 0.89
C PRO A 286 1.83 -12.98 1.86
N ILE A 287 0.80 -12.14 1.89
CA ILE A 287 0.71 -10.98 2.79
C ILE A 287 -0.08 -11.37 4.05
N LEU A 288 0.56 -11.19 5.20
CA LEU A 288 0.02 -11.54 6.51
C LEU A 288 -0.91 -10.45 7.05
N VAL A 289 -1.86 -10.84 7.89
CA VAL A 289 -2.59 -9.92 8.78
C VAL A 289 -1.92 -9.98 10.15
N GLU A 290 -1.87 -8.87 10.88
CA GLU A 290 -1.58 -8.92 12.31
C GLU A 290 -2.54 -9.87 13.03
N LEU A 291 -2.12 -10.37 14.21
CA LEU A 291 -2.86 -11.40 14.96
C LEU A 291 -4.38 -11.09 15.03
N PRO A 292 -5.26 -12.08 14.81
CA PRO A 292 -6.68 -11.84 14.72
C PRO A 292 -7.25 -11.31 16.05
N ASP A 293 -7.84 -10.12 16.00
CA ASP A 293 -8.67 -9.59 17.08
C ASP A 293 -10.06 -10.21 16.97
N TYR A 294 -10.33 -11.21 17.81
CA TYR A 294 -11.60 -11.96 17.81
C TYR A 294 -12.83 -11.12 18.16
N LYS A 295 -12.66 -9.90 18.69
CA LYS A 295 -13.75 -8.95 18.94
C LYS A 295 -13.97 -7.98 17.79
N LEU A 296 -13.08 -7.95 16.79
CA LEU A 296 -13.17 -7.06 15.65
C LEU A 296 -14.09 -7.63 14.57
N LEU A 297 -15.23 -6.97 14.38
CA LEU A 297 -16.22 -7.31 13.36
C LEU A 297 -15.68 -6.97 11.97
N ASP A 298 -15.94 -7.84 10.98
CA ASP A 298 -15.68 -7.50 9.58
C ASP A 298 -16.80 -6.57 9.07
N PRO A 299 -16.49 -5.30 8.74
CA PRO A 299 -17.48 -4.35 8.22
C PRO A 299 -18.07 -4.73 6.86
N ARG A 300 -17.50 -5.73 6.18
CA ARG A 300 -17.95 -6.26 4.88
C ARG A 300 -18.88 -7.44 5.04
N ASP A 301 -18.93 -8.06 6.22
CA ASP A 301 -19.78 -9.21 6.45
C ASP A 301 -21.20 -8.79 6.84
N VAL A 302 -22.17 -9.32 6.09
CA VAL A 302 -23.59 -9.10 6.30
C VAL A 302 -24.14 -9.89 7.49
N SER A 303 -23.46 -10.96 7.92
CA SER A 303 -23.85 -11.80 9.06
C SER A 303 -23.36 -11.25 10.41
N GLY A 304 -22.35 -10.38 10.39
CA GLY A 304 -21.72 -9.81 11.58
C GLY A 304 -20.74 -10.76 12.28
N SER A 305 -20.10 -11.64 11.51
CA SER A 305 -19.05 -12.57 11.92
C SER A 305 -17.73 -11.85 12.23
N THR A 306 -16.96 -12.46 13.13
CA THR A 306 -15.59 -12.08 13.46
C THR A 306 -14.57 -13.05 12.85
N HIS A 307 -15.01 -14.19 12.29
CA HIS A 307 -14.15 -15.29 11.87
C HIS A 307 -13.83 -15.31 10.37
N GLU A 308 -14.69 -14.74 9.54
CA GLU A 308 -14.49 -14.72 8.09
C GLU A 308 -14.00 -13.35 7.60
N PHE A 309 -13.25 -13.36 6.50
CA PHE A 309 -12.96 -12.15 5.73
C PHE A 309 -14.07 -11.97 4.71
N GLY A 310 -14.77 -10.85 4.79
CA GLY A 310 -15.79 -10.51 3.81
C GLY A 310 -15.19 -10.19 2.44
N ARG A 311 -16.06 -10.24 1.44
CA ARG A 311 -15.76 -9.87 0.06
C ARG A 311 -15.94 -8.37 -0.14
N PHE A 312 -15.28 -7.77 -1.13
CA PHE A 312 -15.52 -6.36 -1.44
C PHE A 312 -16.73 -6.21 -2.36
N THR A 313 -16.80 -7.04 -3.40
CA THR A 313 -17.81 -7.01 -4.44
C THR A 313 -18.99 -7.94 -4.15
N MET A 314 -20.18 -7.51 -4.57
CA MET A 314 -21.38 -8.35 -4.52
C MET A 314 -21.22 -9.56 -5.47
N SER A 315 -21.70 -10.72 -5.02
CA SER A 315 -21.66 -11.96 -5.79
C SER A 315 -23.07 -12.46 -6.11
N PRO A 316 -23.32 -12.99 -7.32
CA PRO A 316 -22.40 -13.05 -8.46
C PRO A 316 -22.34 -11.70 -9.20
N SER A 317 -21.15 -11.28 -9.63
CA SER A 317 -20.97 -10.11 -10.49
C SER A 317 -19.94 -10.38 -11.59
N LEU A 318 -20.14 -9.72 -12.73
CA LEU A 318 -19.23 -9.77 -13.88
C LEU A 318 -18.72 -8.36 -14.16
N PHE A 319 -17.42 -8.25 -14.39
CA PHE A 319 -16.72 -7.00 -14.60
C PHE A 319 -15.85 -7.08 -15.84
N ILE A 320 -15.53 -5.90 -16.35
CA ILE A 320 -14.53 -5.69 -17.39
C ILE A 320 -13.35 -5.00 -16.73
N VAL A 321 -12.16 -5.54 -16.96
CA VAL A 321 -10.88 -5.02 -16.46
C VAL A 321 -9.98 -4.69 -17.64
N SER A 322 -9.60 -3.42 -17.79
CA SER A 322 -8.68 -2.98 -18.84
C SER A 322 -7.22 -3.25 -18.48
N ASP A 323 -6.33 -3.10 -19.47
CA ASP A 323 -4.87 -3.24 -19.30
C ASP A 323 -4.27 -2.18 -18.36
N ASP A 324 -4.87 -0.99 -18.29
CA ASP A 324 -4.51 0.09 -17.37
C ASP A 324 -5.21 -0.02 -15.99
N LEU A 325 -5.80 -1.19 -15.69
CA LEU A 325 -6.45 -1.57 -14.44
C LEU A 325 -7.73 -0.78 -14.08
N GLU A 326 -8.41 -0.21 -15.07
CA GLU A 326 -9.78 0.28 -14.88
C GLU A 326 -10.74 -0.90 -14.74
N VAL A 327 -11.68 -0.81 -13.79
CA VAL A 327 -12.68 -1.84 -13.49
C VAL A 327 -14.07 -1.27 -13.66
N LYS A 328 -14.89 -1.89 -14.52
CA LYS A 328 -16.28 -1.50 -14.79
C LYS A 328 -17.22 -2.69 -14.63
N PRO A 329 -18.40 -2.53 -14.00
CA PRO A 329 -19.45 -3.55 -14.07
C PRO A 329 -19.80 -3.85 -15.52
N MET A 330 -19.98 -5.13 -15.85
CA MET A 330 -20.42 -5.53 -17.18
C MET A 330 -21.93 -5.28 -17.31
N CYS A 331 -22.29 -4.28 -18.09
CA CYS A 331 -23.68 -3.91 -18.41
C CYS A 331 -23.74 -3.36 -19.85
N SER A 332 -24.94 -3.07 -20.34
CA SER A 332 -25.12 -2.57 -21.71
C SER A 332 -24.31 -1.29 -21.95
N THR A 333 -24.33 -0.34 -21.03
CA THR A 333 -23.61 0.94 -21.16
C THR A 333 -22.10 0.79 -21.19
N SER A 334 -21.51 -0.07 -20.35
CA SER A 334 -20.06 -0.32 -20.37
C SER A 334 -19.62 -1.06 -21.63
N THR A 335 -20.45 -1.98 -22.12
CA THR A 335 -20.20 -2.69 -23.40
C THR A 335 -20.21 -1.72 -24.59
N PHE A 336 -21.17 -0.79 -24.64
CA PHE A 336 -21.20 0.26 -25.65
C PHE A 336 -20.01 1.21 -25.56
N GLY A 337 -19.58 1.58 -24.35
CA GLY A 337 -18.37 2.39 -24.14
C GLY A 337 -17.13 1.75 -24.74
N ILE A 338 -16.92 0.45 -24.49
CA ILE A 338 -15.79 -0.30 -25.02
C ILE A 338 -15.84 -0.38 -26.55
N LEU A 339 -17.00 -0.68 -27.12
CA LEU A 339 -17.16 -0.73 -28.57
C LEU A 339 -16.84 0.62 -29.24
N LYS A 340 -17.17 1.73 -28.57
CA LYS A 340 -16.79 3.08 -28.99
C LYS A 340 -15.27 3.32 -28.87
N ASP A 341 -14.65 2.95 -27.75
CA ASP A 341 -13.20 3.10 -27.54
C ASP A 341 -12.38 2.24 -28.52
N LEU A 342 -12.96 1.14 -28.99
CA LEU A 342 -12.40 0.27 -30.03
C LEU A 342 -12.66 0.75 -31.46
N ASN A 343 -13.32 1.89 -31.66
CA ASN A 343 -13.75 2.43 -32.96
C ASN A 343 -14.53 1.41 -33.81
N VAL A 344 -15.37 0.59 -33.17
CA VAL A 344 -16.26 -0.32 -33.90
C VAL A 344 -17.42 0.48 -34.48
N ASN A 345 -17.59 0.47 -35.80
CA ASN A 345 -18.74 1.10 -36.45
C ASN A 345 -20.02 0.33 -36.08
N PHE A 346 -21.02 1.07 -35.58
CA PHE A 346 -22.33 0.51 -35.18
C PHE A 346 -23.38 0.58 -36.29
N PHE A 347 -23.03 1.15 -37.44
CA PHE A 347 -23.91 1.32 -38.58
C PHE A 347 -23.21 0.77 -39.82
N ASP A 348 -23.49 -0.49 -40.13
CA ASP A 348 -23.36 -1.08 -41.46
C ASP A 348 -24.70 -1.76 -41.81
#